data_AF-A0A3N5UAJ9-F1
#
_entry.id   AF-A0A3N5UAJ9-F1
#
_cell.length_a   1.000
_cell.length_b   1.000
_cell.length_c   1.000
_cell.angle_alpha   90.00
_cell.angle_beta   90.00
_cell.angle_gamma   90.00
#
_symmetry.space_group_name_H-M   'P 1'
#
loop_
_entity.id
_entity.type
_entity.pdbx_description
1 polymer ?
#
loop_
_entity_poly.entity_id
_entity_poly.type
_entity_poly.pdbx_seq_one_letter_code
_entity_poly.pdbx_strand_id
1 'polypeptide(L)'
;FLGAARNIEEGGSLTIIATCLVDTGSRLDDVVYEEFKGTGNMELILSRKLQERRIFPAVDIERSSTRREDLLLGPDLLQRVWLMRRMYIQMISAQPQGAGMDQSVATEAIVTRLDRARNNQEFLENLGRDA
;
A
#
# COMPACT_ATOMS: atom_id res chain seq x y z
N PHE A 1 5.60 -21.75 9.97
CA PHE A 1 4.36 -21.18 10.53
C PHE A 1 3.61 -20.32 9.50
N LEU A 2 4.22 -19.25 8.96
CA LEU A 2 3.55 -18.34 8.01
C LEU A 2 2.99 -19.03 6.74
N GLY A 3 3.69 -20.03 6.19
CA GLY A 3 3.23 -20.82 5.04
C GLY A 3 2.00 -21.72 5.28
N ALA A 4 1.43 -21.73 6.49
CA ALA A 4 0.14 -22.36 6.73
C ALA A 4 -1.00 -21.55 6.11
N ALA A 5 -0.86 -20.22 6.00
CA ALA A 5 -1.87 -19.34 5.42
C ALA A 5 -2.18 -19.74 3.97
N ARG A 6 -3.46 -19.97 3.67
CA ARG A 6 -3.94 -20.38 2.34
C ARG A 6 -5.46 -20.24 2.23
N ASN A 7 -5.93 -20.07 1.00
CA ASN A 7 -7.32 -20.28 0.63
C ASN A 7 -7.48 -21.72 0.10
N ILE A 8 -8.53 -22.44 0.49
CA ILE A 8 -8.81 -23.81 0.04
C ILE A 8 -10.07 -23.77 -0.83
N GLU A 9 -9.98 -24.25 -2.07
CA GLU A 9 -11.05 -24.16 -3.08
C GLU A 9 -12.38 -24.76 -2.59
N GLU A 10 -12.34 -25.97 -2.02
CA GLU A 10 -13.52 -26.69 -1.51
C GLU A 10 -13.64 -26.60 0.02
N GLY A 11 -13.09 -25.54 0.62
CA GLY A 11 -13.01 -25.43 2.08
C GLY A 11 -13.06 -23.99 2.59
N GLY A 12 -12.58 -23.80 3.82
CA GLY A 12 -12.39 -22.47 4.39
C GLY A 12 -11.06 -21.85 3.97
N SER A 13 -10.75 -20.70 4.57
CA SER A 13 -9.47 -20.04 4.42
C SER A 13 -8.79 -19.82 5.78
N LEU A 14 -7.46 -19.81 5.77
CA LEU A 14 -6.65 -19.37 6.90
C LEU A 14 -5.84 -18.15 6.47
N THR A 15 -6.20 -16.99 7.01
CA THR A 15 -5.48 -15.73 6.79
C THR A 15 -4.56 -15.45 7.98
N ILE A 16 -3.28 -15.20 7.72
CA ILE A 16 -2.32 -14.77 8.74
C ILE A 16 -1.84 -13.38 8.34
N ILE A 17 -2.02 -12.41 9.24
CA ILE A 17 -1.41 -11.08 9.16
C ILE A 17 -0.46 -10.97 10.33
N ALA A 18 0.81 -10.69 10.04
CA ALA A 18 1.86 -10.57 11.04
C ALA A 18 2.63 -9.27 10.84
N THR A 19 3.14 -8.72 11.94
CA THR A 19 4.05 -7.57 11.90
C THR A 19 5.48 -8.06 11.84
N CYS A 20 6.27 -7.49 10.93
CA CYS A 20 7.71 -7.68 10.88
C CYS A 20 8.41 -6.38 11.28
N LEU A 21 9.41 -6.46 12.15
CA LEU A 21 10.29 -5.32 12.42
C LEU A 21 11.32 -5.24 11.29
N VAL A 22 11.63 -4.02 10.87
CA VAL A 22 12.63 -3.70 9.84
C VAL A 22 13.44 -2.50 10.32
N ASP A 23 14.62 -2.28 9.72
CA ASP A 23 15.53 -1.18 10.09
C ASP A 23 15.87 -1.15 11.59
N THR A 24 16.01 -2.33 12.21
CA THR A 24 16.37 -2.47 13.64
C THR A 24 17.89 -2.45 13.86
N GLY A 25 18.67 -2.57 12.79
CA GLY A 25 20.12 -2.77 12.84
C GLY A 25 20.54 -4.22 13.10
N SER A 26 19.58 -5.14 13.27
CA SER A 26 19.82 -6.58 13.43
C SER A 26 19.83 -7.28 12.09
N ARG A 27 20.97 -7.88 11.72
CA ARG A 27 21.07 -8.71 10.51
C ARG A 27 20.13 -9.92 10.55
N LEU A 28 19.78 -10.42 11.74
CA LEU A 28 18.81 -11.50 11.89
C LEU A 28 17.43 -11.04 11.41
N ASP A 29 17.03 -9.83 11.76
CA ASP A 29 15.72 -9.28 11.43
C ASP A 29 15.61 -9.05 9.91
N ASP A 30 16.70 -8.58 9.28
CA ASP A 30 16.78 -8.42 7.82
C ASP A 30 16.60 -9.78 7.10
N VAL A 31 17.25 -10.84 7.59
CA VAL A 31 17.11 -12.19 7.02
C VAL A 31 15.69 -12.70 7.18
N VAL A 32 15.09 -12.55 8.36
CA VAL A 32 13.70 -12.96 8.62
C VAL A 32 12.72 -12.20 7.73
N TYR A 33 12.92 -10.91 7.54
CA TYR A 33 12.09 -10.09 6.65
C TYR A 33 12.13 -10.60 5.20
N GLU A 34 13.32 -10.87 4.65
CA GLU A 34 13.45 -11.38 3.28
C GLU A 34 12.83 -12.79 3.11
N GLU A 35 12.95 -13.67 4.11
CA GLU A 35 12.27 -14.98 4.11
C GLU A 35 10.74 -14.83 4.11
N PHE A 36 10.21 -13.91 4.91
CA PHE A 36 8.77 -13.65 4.97
C PHE A 36 8.25 -13.02 3.68
N LYS A 37 8.99 -12.13 3.05
CA LYS A 37 8.64 -11.55 1.74
C LYS A 37 8.57 -12.60 0.63
N GLY A 38 9.47 -13.59 0.66
CA GLY A 38 9.42 -14.73 -0.25
C GLY A 38 8.17 -15.60 -0.06
N THR A 39 7.73 -15.76 1.19
CA THR A 39 6.63 -16.64 1.58
C THR A 39 5.25 -15.98 1.47
N GLY A 40 5.15 -14.70 1.82
CA GLY A 40 3.91 -13.93 1.83
C GLY A 40 3.47 -13.48 0.44
N ASN A 41 2.22 -13.02 0.35
CA ASN A 41 1.62 -12.48 -0.87
C ASN A 41 1.06 -11.05 -0.71
N MET A 42 1.14 -10.47 0.49
CA MET A 42 0.71 -9.10 0.81
C MET A 42 1.78 -8.44 1.70
N GLU A 43 2.14 -7.21 1.37
CA GLU A 43 3.05 -6.36 2.15
C GLU A 43 2.38 -5.00 2.40
N LEU A 44 2.23 -4.62 3.67
CA LEU A 44 1.81 -3.28 4.10
C LEU A 44 3.01 -2.61 4.78
N ILE A 45 3.69 -1.75 4.05
CA ILE A 45 4.91 -1.09 4.52
C ILE A 45 4.55 0.19 5.26
N LEU A 46 5.11 0.37 6.46
CA LEU A 46 4.97 1.60 7.24
C LEU A 46 6.23 2.44 7.14
N SER A 47 6.06 3.74 6.91
CA SER A 47 7.15 4.69 6.73
C SER A 47 7.48 5.42 8.03
N ARG A 48 8.74 5.26 8.49
CA ARG A 48 9.28 6.02 9.62
C ARG A 48 9.20 7.53 9.37
N LYS A 49 9.47 7.97 8.14
CA LYS A 49 9.40 9.39 7.73
C LYS A 49 8.00 9.99 7.92
N LEU A 50 6.95 9.24 7.57
CA LEU A 50 5.56 9.68 7.79
C LEU A 50 5.25 9.77 9.28
N GLN A 51 5.65 8.74 10.05
CA GLN A 51 5.44 8.70 11.49
C GLN A 51 6.15 9.84 12.22
N GLU A 52 7.40 10.16 11.88
CA GLU A 52 8.17 11.27 12.46
C GLU A 52 7.51 12.62 12.22
N ARG A 53 6.82 12.78 11.09
CA ARG A 53 6.00 13.96 10.75
C ARG A 53 4.58 13.91 11.32
N ARG A 54 4.24 12.88 12.10
CA ARG A 54 2.91 12.64 12.69
C ARG A 54 1.77 12.51 11.67
N ILE A 55 2.09 12.01 10.47
CA ILE A 55 1.09 11.72 9.43
C ILE A 55 0.61 10.28 9.60
N PHE A 56 -0.69 10.10 9.82
CA PHE A 56 -1.32 8.79 10.03
C PHE A 56 -2.53 8.58 9.11
N PRO A 57 -2.74 7.37 8.58
CA PRO A 57 -1.88 6.19 8.73
C PRO A 57 -0.54 6.34 8.00
N ALA A 58 0.56 5.92 8.64
CA ALA A 58 1.92 6.08 8.13
C ALA A 58 2.28 5.04 7.06
N VAL A 59 1.38 4.80 6.10
CA VAL A 59 1.52 3.76 5.07
C VAL A 59 2.33 4.28 3.89
N ASP A 60 3.35 3.51 3.50
CA ASP A 60 4.06 3.72 2.25
C ASP A 60 3.23 3.13 1.09
N ILE A 61 2.48 4.00 0.42
CA ILE A 61 1.57 3.61 -0.68
C ILE A 61 2.33 2.99 -1.86
N GLU A 62 3.53 3.49 -2.15
CA GLU A 62 4.34 3.02 -3.29
C GLU A 62 4.84 1.60 -3.04
N ARG A 63 5.42 1.35 -1.86
CA ARG A 63 6.05 0.07 -1.53
C ARG A 63 5.06 -1.02 -1.10
N SER A 64 3.87 -0.64 -0.63
CA SER A 64 2.84 -1.61 -0.23
C SER A 64 2.16 -2.23 -1.45
N SER A 65 1.93 -3.54 -1.42
CA SER A 65 1.32 -4.27 -2.53
C SER A 65 0.70 -5.62 -2.11
N THR A 66 -0.15 -6.17 -2.99
CA THR A 66 -0.69 -7.54 -2.88
C THR A 66 -0.53 -8.24 -4.21
N ARG A 67 0.05 -9.45 -4.22
CA ARG A 67 0.13 -10.28 -5.42
C ARG A 67 -1.26 -10.76 -5.81
N ARG A 68 -1.54 -10.78 -7.12
CA ARG A 68 -2.81 -11.22 -7.67
C ARG A 68 -4.04 -10.45 -7.14
N GLU A 69 -3.88 -9.14 -6.94
CA GLU A 69 -5.01 -8.26 -6.55
C GLU A 69 -6.16 -8.26 -7.58
N ASP A 70 -5.92 -8.71 -8.82
CA ASP A 70 -6.93 -8.96 -9.84
C ASP A 70 -7.99 -9.99 -9.43
N LEU A 71 -7.65 -10.92 -8.53
CA LEU A 71 -8.58 -11.90 -7.99
C LEU A 71 -9.43 -11.33 -6.83
N LEU A 72 -9.03 -10.19 -6.27
CA LEU A 72 -9.65 -9.59 -5.09
C LEU A 72 -10.51 -8.37 -5.46
N LEU A 73 -10.10 -7.62 -6.46
CA LEU A 73 -10.77 -6.41 -6.90
C LEU A 73 -11.46 -6.64 -8.24
N GLY A 74 -12.74 -6.26 -8.33
CA GLY A 74 -13.46 -6.26 -9.61
C GLY A 74 -12.78 -5.35 -10.63
N PRO A 75 -12.97 -5.58 -11.94
CA PRO A 75 -12.20 -4.91 -13.00
C PRO A 75 -12.30 -3.38 -12.98
N ASP A 76 -13.48 -2.82 -12.72
CA ASP A 76 -13.66 -1.35 -12.60
C ASP A 76 -12.89 -0.79 -11.39
N LEU A 77 -13.02 -1.43 -10.23
CA LEU A 77 -12.35 -1.02 -9.00
C LEU A 77 -10.82 -1.10 -9.14
N LEU A 78 -10.32 -2.18 -9.75
CA LEU A 78 -8.89 -2.38 -9.99
C LEU A 78 -8.30 -1.25 -10.86
N GLN A 79 -8.98 -0.86 -11.94
CA GLN A 79 -8.52 0.23 -12.80
C GLN A 79 -8.44 1.57 -12.05
N ARG A 80 -9.41 1.84 -11.16
CA ARG A 80 -9.41 3.06 -10.34
C ARG A 80 -8.30 3.06 -9.29
N VAL A 81 -8.06 1.92 -8.63
CA VAL A 81 -6.95 1.75 -7.70
C VAL A 81 -5.61 1.96 -8.42
N TRP A 82 -5.44 1.39 -9.62
CA TRP A 82 -4.24 1.62 -10.43
C TRP A 82 -4.07 3.07 -10.87
N LEU A 83 -5.17 3.76 -11.23
CA LEU A 83 -5.13 5.19 -11.51
C LEU A 83 -4.64 5.98 -10.28
N MET A 84 -5.21 5.71 -9.10
CA MET A 84 -4.77 6.32 -7.84
C MET A 84 -3.28 6.10 -7.60
N ARG A 85 -2.79 4.86 -7.75
CA ARG A 85 -1.37 4.53 -7.59
C ARG A 85 -0.48 5.27 -8.59
N ARG A 86 -0.89 5.34 -9.86
CA ARG A 86 -0.14 6.10 -10.89
C ARG A 86 -0.08 7.59 -10.58
N MET A 87 -1.20 8.18 -10.14
CA MET A 87 -1.23 9.59 -9.71
C MET A 87 -0.29 9.83 -8.53
N TYR A 88 -0.31 8.95 -7.53
CA TYR A 88 0.59 9.04 -6.38
C TYR A 88 2.07 8.97 -6.81
N ILE A 89 2.44 8.00 -7.65
CA ILE A 89 3.80 7.88 -8.18
C ILE A 89 4.19 9.15 -8.97
N GLN A 90 3.30 9.68 -9.80
CA GLN A 90 3.53 10.94 -10.52
C GLN A 90 3.77 12.13 -9.57
N MET A 91 3.11 12.18 -8.41
CA MET A 91 3.35 13.24 -7.43
C MET A 91 4.77 13.18 -6.86
N ILE A 92 5.25 11.99 -6.51
CA ILE A 92 6.55 11.81 -5.83
C ILE A 92 7.75 11.72 -6.79
N SER A 93 7.52 11.31 -8.04
CA SER A 93 8.57 11.20 -9.06
C SER A 93 9.25 12.54 -9.33
N ALA A 94 10.57 12.50 -9.50
CA ALA A 94 11.38 13.70 -9.75
C ALA A 94 11.01 14.40 -11.08
N GLN A 95 11.23 15.71 -11.13
CA GLN A 95 11.09 16.48 -12.37
C GLN A 95 12.14 16.04 -13.42
N PRO A 96 11.79 16.01 -14.72
CA PRO A 96 10.52 16.47 -15.32
C PRO A 96 9.42 15.38 -15.38
N GLN A 97 9.68 14.17 -14.89
CA GLN A 97 8.81 13.00 -15.07
C GLN A 97 7.63 12.95 -14.09
N GLY A 98 7.67 13.78 -13.05
CA GLY A 98 6.62 13.97 -12.06
C GLY A 98 6.72 15.33 -11.38
N ALA A 99 5.99 15.50 -10.29
CA ALA A 99 5.89 16.77 -9.57
C ALA A 99 7.00 17.02 -8.54
N GLY A 100 7.83 16.01 -8.23
CA GLY A 100 8.93 16.11 -7.26
C GLY A 100 8.47 16.38 -5.83
N MET A 101 7.24 16.00 -5.48
CA MET A 101 6.70 16.23 -4.13
C MET A 101 7.38 15.31 -3.12
N ASP A 102 7.56 15.82 -1.90
CA ASP A 102 7.95 14.98 -0.78
C ASP A 102 6.87 13.93 -0.51
N GLN A 103 7.28 12.67 -0.30
CA GLN A 103 6.38 11.55 0.00
C GLN A 103 5.35 11.88 1.09
N SER A 104 5.73 12.62 2.14
CA SER A 104 4.81 12.95 3.22
C SER A 104 3.69 13.89 2.77
N VAL A 105 4.02 14.87 1.93
CA VAL A 105 3.05 15.81 1.36
C VAL A 105 2.10 15.07 0.42
N ALA A 106 2.64 14.14 -0.39
CA ALA A 106 1.82 13.33 -1.27
C ALA A 106 0.86 12.41 -0.49
N THR A 107 1.34 11.73 0.55
CA THR A 107 0.47 10.87 1.40
C THR A 107 -0.60 11.70 2.10
N GLU A 108 -0.24 12.85 2.69
CA GLU A 108 -1.20 13.74 3.35
C GLU A 108 -2.28 14.25 2.39
N ALA A 109 -1.92 14.56 1.14
CA ALA A 109 -2.87 14.95 0.12
C ALA A 109 -3.88 13.82 -0.21
N ILE A 110 -3.42 12.56 -0.30
CA ILE A 110 -4.30 11.40 -0.48
C ILE A 110 -5.22 11.21 0.73
N VAL A 111 -4.69 11.26 1.95
CA VAL A 111 -5.46 11.12 3.19
C VAL A 111 -6.52 12.22 3.30
N THR A 112 -6.17 13.47 2.98
CA THR A 112 -7.11 14.59 2.99
C THR A 112 -8.23 14.39 1.97
N ARG A 113 -7.95 13.83 0.79
CA ARG A 113 -8.97 13.51 -0.21
C ARG A 113 -9.86 12.35 0.22
N LEU A 114 -9.29 11.33 0.89
CA LEU A 114 -10.05 10.22 1.47
C LEU A 114 -11.04 10.72 2.54
N ASP A 115 -10.59 11.60 3.44
CA ASP A 115 -11.40 12.15 4.53
C ASP A 115 -12.59 12.99 4.05
N ARG A 116 -12.46 13.61 2.86
CA ARG A 116 -13.53 14.39 2.22
C ARG A 116 -14.58 13.54 1.51
N ALA A 117 -14.29 12.26 1.25
CA ALA A 117 -15.23 11.35 0.63
C ALA A 117 -16.03 10.59 1.70
N ARG A 118 -17.30 10.27 1.42
CA ARG A 118 -18.12 9.51 2.36
C ARG A 118 -17.69 8.04 2.46
N ASN A 119 -17.09 7.51 1.39
CA ASN A 119 -16.59 6.14 1.32
C ASN A 119 -15.51 6.00 0.24
N ASN A 120 -14.87 4.83 0.19
CA ASN A 120 -13.79 4.55 -0.77
C ASN A 120 -14.25 4.56 -2.23
N GLN A 121 -15.50 4.20 -2.49
CA GLN A 121 -16.03 4.21 -3.85
C GLN A 121 -16.13 5.65 -4.37
N GLU A 122 -16.74 6.55 -3.60
CA GLU A 122 -16.82 7.98 -3.94
C GLU A 122 -15.43 8.61 -4.08
N PHE A 123 -14.49 8.26 -3.20
CA PHE A 123 -13.10 8.70 -3.32
C PHE A 123 -12.49 8.32 -4.67
N LEU A 124 -12.58 7.04 -5.05
CA LEU A 124 -12.01 6.53 -6.30
C LEU A 124 -12.73 7.05 -7.55
N GLU A 125 -14.03 7.34 -7.44
CA GLU A 125 -14.80 7.97 -8.52
C GLU A 125 -14.39 9.43 -8.76
N ASN A 126 -14.04 10.16 -7.71
CA ASN A 126 -13.65 11.56 -7.80
C ASN A 126 -12.24 11.76 -8.38
N LEU A 127 -11.34 10.78 -8.28
CA LEU A 127 -9.97 10.89 -8.82
C LEU A 127 -9.91 11.18 -10.32
N GLY A 128 -10.90 10.72 -11.09
CA GLY A 128 -10.99 10.94 -12.54
C GLY A 128 -11.77 12.19 -12.95
N ARG A 129 -12.34 12.95 -12.00
CA ARG A 129 -13.13 14.16 -12.29
C ARG A 129 -12.32 15.45 -12.16
N ASP A 130 -11.20 15.40 -11.45
CA ASP A 130 -10.30 16.54 -11.22
C ASP A 130 -9.07 16.55 -12.16
N ALA A 131 -9.13 15.80 -13.27
CA ALA A 131 -8.06 15.67 -14.27
C ALA A 131 -8.40 16.39 -15.58
#